data_AF-A0A6B2XDI8-F1
#
_entry.id   AF-A0A6B2XDI8-F1
#
_cell.length_a   1.000
_cell.length_b   1.000
_cell.length_c   1.000
_cell.angle_alpha   90.00
_cell.angle_beta   90.00
_cell.angle_gamma   90.00
#
_symmetry.space_group_name_H-M   'P 1'
#
loop_
_entity.id
_entity.type
_entity.pdbx_description
1 polymer ?
#
loop_
_entity_poly.entity_id
_entity_poly.type
_entity_poly.pdbx_seq_one_letter_code
_entity_poly.pdbx_strand_id
1 'polypeptide(L)'
;MGFFDDLVMAEEPAAERAVLVRLRPPGEDDGRYAPPVDRFAPVLLSRLDVVGTGRETRVVLTGWSVWPSAVTLHLAVYRSTRRQGGDVPRQSGLRVGLLFADGRRVTSLDGTVMRGIPYSGPEGRTQMAATQQAIGLIPLDPGLHHSHRSLFKTDVDLYLPELPPPGEAQLVVEWPDQDLPETHTPVDVAALRSASLRSLEVWPDLEPPHEDEELAGSFTRVEMSGPPAFLAPPLNRRERQARQREEKARQRYVPRDDWQQMVFRDWGDAALVRARLEGGAPPDAAVGWHGRTPLHLTAEQGSAEGVTALLPHVADVDVPDGDGHTALWHAVHSMDESTVRALVDAGADVWTPQSEPWSPGRLLLTTPLAPLVQDLPGAVELTAEEVAAQQAADALIAAFGEEPLWTDGLGICFVRGLDEDESIRRLGADPARVPRTDEPPFDPLDYEESLRHVGVRSVGDGCVITQDGYLPSDSPVLRAISAGTTAYGVYFNPKGGTFGTLARDGEVVASDEIGLSPHDSDPAAYWTFRFWQSAHTFPYGADVLAYCCAAAGMTLTEGRDAADLHAPRRWVELPEGLQR
;
A
#
# COMPACT_ATOMS: atom_id res chain seq x y z
N MET A 1 28.01 22.20 18.55
CA MET A 1 27.89 21.28 17.40
C MET A 1 28.94 20.22 17.60
N GLY A 2 28.51 18.99 17.83
CA GLY A 2 29.39 17.85 18.00
C GLY A 2 29.90 17.37 16.64
N PHE A 3 30.81 16.41 16.64
CA PHE A 3 31.37 15.85 15.39
C PHE A 3 30.32 15.11 14.50
N PHE A 4 29.09 14.84 14.97
CA PHE A 4 28.19 13.76 14.47
C PHE A 4 26.72 14.10 14.06
N ASP A 5 26.32 15.36 13.83
CA ASP A 5 24.90 15.77 13.94
C ASP A 5 23.92 15.61 12.71
N ASP A 6 24.32 15.24 11.45
CA ASP A 6 23.44 15.46 10.24
C ASP A 6 23.41 14.40 9.06
N LEU A 7 22.91 13.14 9.17
CA LEU A 7 22.91 12.16 8.03
C LEU A 7 21.69 11.18 7.92
N VAL A 8 21.04 11.02 6.73
CA VAL A 8 19.97 10.03 6.40
C VAL A 8 19.91 9.68 4.88
N MET A 9 19.70 8.40 4.47
CA MET A 9 19.09 7.95 3.18
C MET A 9 18.56 6.48 3.25
N ALA A 10 17.73 6.05 2.26
CA ALA A 10 16.80 4.90 2.24
C ALA A 10 17.06 3.81 1.16
N GLU A 11 16.40 2.62 1.24
CA GLU A 11 16.37 1.56 0.19
C GLU A 11 15.27 0.46 0.38
N GLU A 12 14.94 -0.34 -0.68
CA GLU A 12 14.21 -1.66 -0.74
C GLU A 12 14.25 -2.29 -2.18
N PRO A 13 13.90 -3.59 -2.50
CA PRO A 13 14.28 -4.92 -1.98
C PRO A 13 14.71 -5.99 -3.08
N ALA A 14 14.75 -7.30 -2.74
CA ALA A 14 15.71 -8.38 -3.15
C ALA A 14 15.23 -9.59 -4.03
N ALA A 15 16.14 -10.56 -4.35
CA ALA A 15 15.91 -12.02 -4.59
C ALA A 15 17.21 -12.91 -4.66
N GLU A 16 17.15 -14.23 -4.34
CA GLU A 16 18.29 -15.18 -4.11
C GLU A 16 18.50 -16.31 -5.17
N ARG A 17 19.77 -16.76 -5.41
CA ARG A 17 20.21 -18.07 -6.00
C ARG A 17 21.67 -18.44 -5.61
N ALA A 18 22.05 -19.73 -5.64
CA ALA A 18 23.37 -20.25 -5.23
C ALA A 18 24.38 -20.44 -6.39
N VAL A 19 25.68 -20.12 -6.19
CA VAL A 19 26.78 -20.20 -7.19
C VAL A 19 28.11 -20.63 -6.55
N LEU A 20 28.97 -21.33 -7.28
CA LEU A 20 30.36 -21.66 -6.90
C LEU A 20 31.32 -20.48 -7.22
N VAL A 21 32.16 -20.07 -6.27
CA VAL A 21 32.99 -18.84 -6.35
C VAL A 21 34.49 -19.18 -6.32
N ARG A 22 35.29 -18.63 -7.24
CA ARG A 22 36.77 -18.67 -7.22
C ARG A 22 37.38 -17.26 -7.10
N LEU A 23 38.51 -17.15 -6.39
CA LEU A 23 39.30 -15.91 -6.28
C LEU A 23 39.91 -15.55 -7.64
N ARG A 24 40.00 -14.23 -7.93
CA ARG A 24 40.59 -13.67 -9.17
C ARG A 24 41.68 -12.64 -8.83
N PRO A 25 42.52 -12.23 -9.80
CA PRO A 25 43.48 -11.14 -9.58
C PRO A 25 42.79 -9.84 -9.13
N PRO A 26 43.40 -9.06 -8.21
CA PRO A 26 42.78 -7.86 -7.67
C PRO A 26 42.56 -6.80 -8.74
N GLY A 27 41.35 -6.26 -8.80
CA GLY A 27 41.01 -5.08 -9.60
C GLY A 27 41.46 -3.78 -8.94
N GLU A 28 41.44 -2.68 -9.69
CA GLU A 28 41.89 -1.36 -9.25
C GLU A 28 41.13 -0.81 -8.02
N ASP A 29 39.91 -1.30 -7.76
CA ASP A 29 39.03 -0.93 -6.65
C ASP A 29 39.02 -1.96 -5.48
N ASP A 30 39.76 -3.07 -5.56
CA ASP A 30 39.76 -4.12 -4.54
C ASP A 30 40.55 -3.65 -3.30
N GLY A 31 39.84 -3.41 -2.18
CA GLY A 31 40.40 -2.79 -0.97
C GLY A 31 39.90 -1.35 -0.71
N ARG A 32 38.88 -0.90 -1.45
CA ARG A 32 38.23 0.39 -1.22
C ARG A 32 36.99 0.30 -0.31
N TYR A 33 36.60 -0.90 0.10
CA TYR A 33 35.34 -1.13 0.83
C TYR A 33 35.46 -2.13 1.99
N ALA A 34 36.38 -3.10 1.89
CA ALA A 34 36.76 -3.98 2.99
C ALA A 34 38.26 -4.29 2.99
N PRO A 35 38.81 -4.67 4.17
CA PRO A 35 40.17 -5.18 4.28
C PRO A 35 40.38 -6.34 3.29
N PRO A 36 41.45 -6.33 2.47
CA PRO A 36 41.68 -7.35 1.46
C PRO A 36 42.30 -8.63 2.07
N VAL A 37 41.59 -9.24 3.03
CA VAL A 37 42.05 -10.36 3.89
C VAL A 37 42.33 -11.64 3.11
N ASP A 38 41.66 -11.85 1.99
CA ASP A 38 41.81 -13.06 1.17
C ASP A 38 43.03 -12.98 0.24
N ARG A 39 43.65 -11.80 0.11
CA ARG A 39 44.71 -11.53 -0.85
C ARG A 39 46.00 -11.00 -0.24
N PHE A 40 45.90 -10.20 0.81
CA PHE A 40 47.05 -9.63 1.48
C PHE A 40 47.10 -10.12 2.93
N ALA A 41 48.31 -10.21 3.48
CA ALA A 41 48.53 -10.27 4.91
C ALA A 41 48.90 -8.87 5.41
N PRO A 42 48.17 -8.31 6.39
CA PRO A 42 48.42 -6.95 6.86
C PRO A 42 49.68 -6.89 7.72
N VAL A 43 50.30 -5.72 7.77
CA VAL A 43 51.29 -5.41 8.81
C VAL A 43 50.54 -5.00 10.07
N LEU A 44 50.74 -5.75 11.16
CA LEU A 44 50.14 -5.45 12.44
C LEU A 44 51.03 -4.48 13.22
N LEU A 45 50.52 -3.28 13.50
CA LEU A 45 51.16 -2.31 14.38
C LEU A 45 50.45 -2.35 15.72
N SER A 46 51.06 -2.99 16.72
CA SER A 46 50.53 -2.99 18.07
C SER A 46 50.79 -1.64 18.74
N ARG A 47 49.74 -1.10 19.36
CA ARG A 47 49.83 0.11 20.17
C ARG A 47 48.77 -0.03 21.25
N LEU A 48 49.18 -0.03 22.51
CA LEU A 48 48.29 -0.28 23.64
C LEU A 48 48.14 1.00 24.47
N ASP A 49 47.15 1.82 24.12
CA ASP A 49 46.90 3.11 24.76
C ASP A 49 45.43 3.23 25.19
N VAL A 50 45.17 3.84 26.35
CA VAL A 50 43.80 4.17 26.76
C VAL A 50 43.39 5.44 26.03
N VAL A 51 42.43 5.33 25.12
CA VAL A 51 41.99 6.41 24.21
C VAL A 51 40.60 6.95 24.55
N GLY A 52 39.97 6.42 25.60
CA GLY A 52 38.72 6.93 26.17
C GLY A 52 38.51 6.38 27.57
N THR A 53 38.08 7.23 28.51
CA THR A 53 37.80 6.83 29.90
C THR A 53 36.42 7.33 30.32
N GLY A 54 35.53 6.39 30.61
CA GLY A 54 34.23 6.65 31.23
C GLY A 54 34.19 6.15 32.67
N ARG A 55 33.07 6.41 33.35
CA ARG A 55 32.89 6.09 34.78
C ARG A 55 33.04 4.59 35.09
N GLU A 56 32.59 3.73 34.17
CA GLU A 56 32.61 2.26 34.31
C GLU A 56 33.16 1.58 33.04
N THR A 57 33.86 2.34 32.18
CA THR A 57 34.29 1.88 30.86
C THR A 57 35.65 2.45 30.50
N ARG A 58 36.47 1.66 29.80
CA ARG A 58 37.72 2.10 29.20
C ARG A 58 37.80 1.66 27.75
N VAL A 59 38.21 2.56 26.87
CA VAL A 59 38.52 2.24 25.47
C VAL A 59 40.02 2.20 25.33
N VAL A 60 40.49 1.09 24.81
CA VAL A 60 41.91 0.82 24.61
C VAL A 60 42.13 0.68 23.11
N LEU A 61 42.97 1.52 22.54
CA LEU A 61 43.58 1.25 21.24
C LEU A 61 44.46 0.02 21.42
N THR A 62 44.25 -1.02 20.61
CA THR A 62 45.03 -2.27 20.67
C THR A 62 46.01 -2.39 19.50
N GLY A 63 45.72 -1.73 18.38
CA GLY A 63 46.66 -1.62 17.27
C GLY A 63 46.00 -1.29 15.94
N TRP A 64 46.73 -1.53 14.86
CA TRP A 64 46.28 -1.32 13.49
C TRP A 64 46.66 -2.51 12.61
N SER A 65 45.76 -2.91 11.72
CA SER A 65 46.09 -3.72 10.55
C SER A 65 46.33 -2.80 9.37
N VAL A 66 47.52 -2.84 8.79
CA VAL A 66 47.91 -1.98 7.68
C VAL A 66 48.02 -2.79 6.39
N TRP A 67 47.25 -2.38 5.40
CA TRP A 67 47.16 -2.94 4.05
C TRP A 67 47.90 -2.04 3.06
N PRO A 68 48.13 -2.45 1.80
CA PRO A 68 48.88 -1.65 0.83
C PRO A 68 48.35 -0.22 0.66
N SER A 69 47.01 -0.08 0.62
CA SER A 69 46.30 1.18 0.37
C SER A 69 45.29 1.56 1.46
N ALA A 70 45.12 0.74 2.50
CA ALA A 70 44.04 0.86 3.48
C ALA A 70 44.51 0.53 4.91
N VAL A 71 43.73 0.89 5.92
CA VAL A 71 44.03 0.56 7.33
C VAL A 71 42.79 0.15 8.10
N THR A 72 42.94 -0.76 9.05
CA THR A 72 41.93 -1.08 10.06
C THR A 72 42.45 -0.68 11.43
N LEU A 73 41.71 0.16 12.14
CA LEU A 73 41.93 0.53 13.53
C LEU A 73 41.28 -0.51 14.45
N HIS A 74 42.04 -1.04 15.41
CA HIS A 74 41.54 -1.99 16.41
C HIS A 74 41.43 -1.34 17.79
N LEU A 75 40.24 -1.40 18.38
CA LEU A 75 39.96 -0.95 19.73
C LEU A 75 39.38 -2.10 20.57
N ALA A 76 39.62 -2.05 21.88
CA ALA A 76 38.98 -2.91 22.86
C ALA A 76 38.30 -2.04 23.93
N VAL A 77 37.00 -2.25 24.11
CA VAL A 77 36.19 -1.56 25.09
C VAL A 77 35.99 -2.46 26.30
N TYR A 78 36.59 -2.08 27.43
CA TYR A 78 36.49 -2.79 28.71
C TYR A 78 35.44 -2.15 29.61
N ARG A 79 34.69 -2.96 30.34
CA ARG A 79 33.67 -2.50 31.31
C ARG A 79 33.88 -3.12 32.68
N SER A 80 33.59 -2.35 33.72
CA SER A 80 33.65 -2.82 35.11
C SER A 80 32.30 -3.29 35.66
N THR A 81 31.19 -3.03 34.95
CA THR A 81 29.83 -3.33 35.39
C THR A 81 28.99 -3.91 34.24
N ARG A 82 28.00 -4.74 34.58
CA ARG A 82 26.97 -5.25 33.66
C ARG A 82 25.65 -4.59 34.04
N ARG A 83 24.98 -3.89 33.12
CA ARG A 83 23.60 -3.45 33.33
C ARG A 83 22.67 -4.55 32.82
N GLN A 84 21.88 -5.14 33.72
CA GLN A 84 20.80 -6.05 33.36
C GLN A 84 19.49 -5.25 33.41
N GLY A 85 18.81 -5.12 32.27
CA GLY A 85 17.38 -4.84 32.10
C GLY A 85 16.75 -3.66 32.86
N GLY A 86 16.31 -2.65 32.12
CA GLY A 86 15.18 -1.78 32.53
C GLY A 86 14.25 -1.60 31.32
N ASP A 87 12.96 -1.37 31.54
CA ASP A 87 11.85 -1.33 30.56
C ASP A 87 11.95 -0.23 29.47
N VAL A 88 13.10 0.42 29.32
CA VAL A 88 13.35 1.40 28.25
C VAL A 88 14.67 1.05 27.56
N PRO A 89 14.67 0.72 26.26
CA PRO A 89 15.90 0.49 25.51
C PRO A 89 16.59 1.84 25.28
N ARG A 90 17.44 2.26 26.22
CA ARG A 90 18.41 3.33 25.94
C ARG A 90 19.53 2.72 25.09
N GLN A 91 19.64 3.13 23.82
CA GLN A 91 20.85 2.92 23.03
C GLN A 91 21.99 3.58 23.81
N SER A 92 23.00 2.82 24.23
CA SER A 92 24.24 3.37 24.78
C SER A 92 25.32 3.09 23.75
N GLY A 93 25.65 4.07 22.90
CA GLY A 93 26.53 3.88 21.74
C GLY A 93 27.91 4.52 21.91
N LEU A 94 28.98 3.80 21.57
CA LEU A 94 30.30 4.41 21.37
C LEU A 94 30.35 4.96 19.95
N ARG A 95 30.73 6.23 19.81
CA ARG A 95 31.05 6.81 18.50
C ARG A 95 32.56 6.99 18.37
N VAL A 96 33.09 6.63 17.21
CA VAL A 96 34.52 6.73 16.91
C VAL A 96 34.67 7.43 15.57
N GLY A 97 35.57 8.41 15.50
CA GLY A 97 35.89 9.09 14.25
C GLY A 97 37.38 9.38 14.12
N LEU A 98 37.81 9.65 12.90
CA LEU A 98 39.14 10.17 12.61
C LEU A 98 38.99 11.56 11.99
N LEU A 99 39.71 12.53 12.56
CA LEU A 99 39.85 13.87 12.02
C LEU A 99 41.24 14.03 11.43
N PHE A 100 41.30 14.36 10.14
CA PHE A 100 42.56 14.58 9.43
C PHE A 100 42.93 16.06 9.38
N ALA A 101 44.22 16.36 9.19
CA ALA A 101 44.74 17.73 9.08
C ALA A 101 44.13 18.54 7.93
N ASP A 102 43.59 17.88 6.90
CA ASP A 102 42.89 18.52 5.77
C ASP A 102 41.41 18.83 6.08
N GLY A 103 40.96 18.58 7.30
CA GLY A 103 39.59 18.83 7.76
C GLY A 103 38.60 17.72 7.40
N ARG A 104 39.02 16.70 6.63
CA ARG A 104 38.18 15.53 6.37
C ARG A 104 37.95 14.75 7.65
N ARG A 105 36.75 14.18 7.73
CA ARG A 105 36.27 13.40 8.86
C ARG A 105 35.83 12.04 8.33
N VAL A 106 36.22 10.99 9.04
CA VAL A 106 35.65 9.65 8.83
C VAL A 106 34.97 9.29 10.13
N THR A 107 33.71 8.93 10.06
CA THR A 107 32.88 8.76 11.25
C THR A 107 32.33 7.35 11.32
N SER A 108 32.09 6.87 12.53
CA SER A 108 31.33 5.65 12.73
C SER A 108 29.83 5.82 12.42
N LEU A 109 29.39 6.84 11.67
CA LEU A 109 28.00 7.04 11.22
C LEU A 109 27.85 6.95 9.70
N ASP A 110 28.92 6.71 8.95
CA ASP A 110 28.96 6.83 7.49
C ASP A 110 28.32 5.63 6.73
N GLY A 111 27.20 5.06 7.21
CA GLY A 111 26.35 4.12 6.47
C GLY A 111 26.94 2.73 6.14
N THR A 112 26.13 1.84 5.56
CA THR A 112 26.63 0.65 4.85
C THR A 112 26.51 0.90 3.34
N VAL A 113 27.43 0.37 2.55
CA VAL A 113 27.28 0.35 1.09
C VAL A 113 27.02 -1.07 0.60
N MET A 114 26.04 -1.22 -0.30
CA MET A 114 25.88 -2.42 -1.11
C MET A 114 26.98 -2.42 -2.19
N ARG A 115 27.88 -3.40 -2.17
CA ARG A 115 28.94 -3.51 -3.18
C ARG A 115 28.91 -4.86 -3.87
N GLY A 116 28.92 -4.79 -5.20
CA GLY A 116 29.09 -5.92 -6.09
C GLY A 116 30.54 -6.39 -6.11
N ILE A 117 30.82 -7.59 -5.62
CA ILE A 117 32.10 -8.25 -5.74
C ILE A 117 32.07 -9.07 -7.04
N PRO A 118 32.86 -8.71 -8.05
CA PRO A 118 33.01 -9.54 -9.23
C PRO A 118 33.72 -10.83 -8.88
N TYR A 119 33.09 -11.96 -9.17
CA TYR A 119 33.66 -13.29 -9.07
C TYR A 119 33.43 -14.05 -10.38
N SER A 120 34.27 -15.05 -10.64
CA SER A 120 34.06 -15.93 -11.79
C SER A 120 33.28 -17.16 -11.34
N GLY A 121 32.14 -17.39 -11.99
CA GLY A 121 31.36 -18.62 -11.81
C GLY A 121 32.04 -19.84 -12.46
N PRO A 122 31.47 -21.04 -12.30
CA PRO A 122 32.02 -22.27 -12.87
C PRO A 122 32.08 -22.27 -14.41
N GLU A 123 31.33 -21.39 -15.08
CA GLU A 123 31.37 -21.19 -16.54
C GLU A 123 32.43 -20.16 -16.98
N GLY A 124 33.36 -19.78 -16.10
CA GLY A 124 34.41 -18.76 -16.37
C GLY A 124 33.90 -17.31 -16.51
N ARG A 125 32.59 -17.11 -16.65
CA ARG A 125 31.94 -15.79 -16.76
C ARG A 125 32.02 -15.00 -15.46
N THR A 126 32.38 -13.72 -15.59
CA THR A 126 32.40 -12.77 -14.47
C THR A 126 30.96 -12.40 -14.07
N GLN A 127 30.58 -12.70 -12.83
CA GLN A 127 29.31 -12.35 -12.20
C GLN A 127 29.56 -11.46 -10.97
N MET A 128 28.52 -10.82 -10.45
CA MET A 128 28.65 -9.82 -9.39
C MET A 128 27.81 -10.22 -8.17
N ALA A 129 28.45 -10.47 -7.02
CA ALA A 129 27.77 -10.79 -5.76
C ALA A 129 27.59 -9.52 -4.91
N ALA A 130 26.37 -9.22 -4.46
CA ALA A 130 26.12 -8.04 -3.64
C ALA A 130 26.40 -8.35 -2.16
N THR A 131 27.28 -7.55 -1.52
CA THR A 131 27.58 -7.66 -0.09
C THR A 131 27.31 -6.33 0.61
N GLN A 132 26.75 -6.37 1.81
CA GLN A 132 26.66 -5.20 2.70
C GLN A 132 27.96 -5.08 3.48
N GLN A 133 28.56 -3.88 3.47
CA GLN A 133 29.73 -3.59 4.30
C GLN A 133 29.51 -2.35 5.13
N ALA A 134 29.86 -2.44 6.42
CA ALA A 134 29.64 -1.40 7.40
C ALA A 134 30.67 -0.29 7.30
N ILE A 135 30.18 0.94 7.42
CA ILE A 135 30.95 2.13 7.72
C ILE A 135 30.27 2.79 8.94
N GLY A 136 30.30 2.06 10.08
CA GLY A 136 29.94 2.49 11.45
C GLY A 136 28.43 2.54 11.80
N LEU A 137 27.90 2.08 12.96
CA LEU A 137 28.28 2.24 14.39
C LEU A 137 28.61 0.93 15.13
N ILE A 138 29.23 1.05 16.31
CA ILE A 138 29.53 -0.07 17.20
C ILE A 138 28.47 -0.18 18.32
N PRO A 139 27.56 -1.16 18.26
CA PRO A 139 26.66 -1.43 19.38
C PRO A 139 27.45 -2.00 20.55
N LEU A 140 27.26 -1.41 21.72
CA LEU A 140 28.01 -1.78 22.92
C LEU A 140 27.41 -2.98 23.67
N ASP A 141 26.18 -3.44 23.39
CA ASP A 141 25.62 -4.60 24.08
C ASP A 141 25.00 -5.61 23.09
N PRO A 142 25.76 -6.58 22.58
CA PRO A 142 25.28 -7.53 21.58
C PRO A 142 24.63 -8.73 22.28
N GLY A 143 23.53 -8.50 23.01
CA GLY A 143 22.75 -9.51 23.75
C GLY A 143 22.99 -10.94 23.23
N LEU A 144 23.62 -11.75 24.08
CA LEU A 144 24.31 -12.99 23.74
C LEU A 144 23.60 -13.88 22.72
N HIS A 145 24.29 -14.20 21.62
CA HIS A 145 24.44 -15.57 21.14
C HIS A 145 25.83 -15.80 20.49
N HIS A 146 26.32 -17.03 20.66
CA HIS A 146 27.61 -17.63 20.31
C HIS A 146 28.71 -17.52 21.38
N SER A 147 29.12 -18.71 21.84
CA SER A 147 30.18 -19.01 22.79
C SER A 147 31.51 -18.38 22.39
N HIS A 148 32.24 -17.84 23.38
CA HIS A 148 33.57 -17.21 23.32
C HIS A 148 33.65 -15.67 23.28
N ARG A 149 32.57 -14.92 23.52
CA ARG A 149 32.66 -13.45 23.72
C ARG A 149 32.72 -13.09 25.21
N SER A 150 33.65 -12.19 25.57
CA SER A 150 33.82 -11.70 26.94
C SER A 150 32.65 -10.80 27.35
N LEU A 151 32.10 -11.02 28.55
CA LEU A 151 31.00 -10.22 29.09
C LEU A 151 31.41 -8.78 29.45
N PHE A 152 32.71 -8.51 29.52
CA PHE A 152 33.28 -7.23 29.99
C PHE A 152 34.22 -6.59 28.97
N LYS A 153 34.38 -7.20 27.79
CA LYS A 153 35.26 -6.71 26.73
C LYS A 153 34.57 -6.84 25.37
N THR A 154 34.54 -5.76 24.62
CA THR A 154 34.07 -5.71 23.23
C THR A 154 35.21 -5.25 22.33
N ASP A 155 35.58 -6.06 21.35
CA ASP A 155 36.54 -5.66 20.31
C ASP A 155 35.82 -4.92 19.18
N VAL A 156 36.50 -3.93 18.61
CA VAL A 156 35.94 -2.90 17.72
C VAL A 156 36.93 -2.62 16.60
N ASP A 157 36.50 -2.77 15.36
CA ASP A 157 37.32 -2.52 14.19
C ASP A 157 36.73 -1.39 13.32
N LEU A 158 37.53 -0.39 12.98
CA LEU A 158 37.16 0.69 12.06
C LEU A 158 38.06 0.62 10.83
N TYR A 159 37.46 0.33 9.68
CA TYR A 159 38.18 0.22 8.41
C TYR A 159 38.19 1.54 7.65
N LEU A 160 39.35 1.90 7.11
CA LEU A 160 39.54 3.04 6.23
C LEU A 160 40.05 2.54 4.88
N PRO A 161 39.33 2.83 3.78
CA PRO A 161 39.67 2.32 2.45
C PRO A 161 40.85 3.04 1.81
N GLU A 162 41.34 4.09 2.45
CA GLU A 162 42.50 4.86 2.02
C GLU A 162 43.43 5.09 3.21
N LEU A 163 44.73 5.12 2.95
CA LEU A 163 45.71 5.57 3.94
C LEU A 163 45.42 7.02 4.32
N PRO A 164 45.42 7.36 5.62
CA PRO A 164 45.27 8.74 6.08
C PRO A 164 46.19 9.71 5.30
N PRO A 165 45.73 10.92 4.95
CA PRO A 165 46.56 11.90 4.25
C PRO A 165 47.81 12.24 5.09
N PRO A 166 48.96 12.53 4.47
CA PRO A 166 50.17 12.90 5.21
C PRO A 166 49.91 14.16 6.04
N GLY A 167 50.24 14.11 7.33
CA GLY A 167 50.00 15.20 8.27
C GLY A 167 49.54 14.70 9.63
N GLU A 168 49.01 15.61 10.45
CA GLU A 168 48.44 15.27 11.76
C GLU A 168 47.06 14.61 11.60
N ALA A 169 46.79 13.60 12.41
CA ALA A 169 45.47 12.99 12.50
C ALA A 169 45.11 12.73 13.96
N GLN A 170 43.83 12.85 14.29
CA GLN A 170 43.30 12.63 15.62
C GLN A 170 42.20 11.58 15.60
N LEU A 171 42.33 10.58 16.46
CA LEU A 171 41.25 9.67 16.83
C LEU A 171 40.33 10.37 17.83
N VAL A 172 39.06 10.48 17.49
CA VAL A 172 38.01 11.09 18.31
C VAL A 172 37.09 9.98 18.82
N VAL A 173 36.85 9.96 20.12
CA VAL A 173 35.96 8.99 20.78
C VAL A 173 34.93 9.74 21.61
N GLU A 174 33.64 9.45 21.38
CA GLU A 174 32.51 10.09 22.08
C GLU A 174 31.59 9.04 22.73
N TRP A 175 31.06 9.37 23.91
CA TRP A 175 29.95 8.67 24.57
C TRP A 175 28.77 9.62 24.77
N PRO A 176 27.83 9.67 23.82
CA PRO A 176 26.68 10.58 23.89
C PRO A 176 25.81 10.31 25.12
N ASP A 177 25.64 9.03 25.49
CA ASP A 177 24.69 8.61 26.53
C ASP A 177 25.22 8.71 27.96
N GLN A 178 26.47 9.16 28.14
CA GLN A 178 27.10 9.31 29.46
C GLN A 178 27.52 10.76 29.78
N ASP A 179 27.16 11.74 28.94
CA ASP A 179 27.60 13.14 29.05
C ASP A 179 29.14 13.24 29.25
N LEU A 180 29.89 12.36 28.58
CA LEU A 180 31.35 12.35 28.63
C LEU A 180 31.93 13.25 27.53
N PRO A 181 32.96 14.05 27.83
CA PRO A 181 33.60 14.88 26.81
C PRO A 181 34.30 14.00 25.76
N GLU A 182 34.28 14.46 24.50
CA GLU A 182 35.02 13.86 23.40
C GLU A 182 36.51 13.72 23.76
N THR A 183 37.10 12.56 23.51
CA THR A 183 38.53 12.32 23.72
C THR A 183 39.26 12.37 22.39
N HIS A 184 40.37 13.11 22.32
CA HIS A 184 41.20 13.27 21.14
C HIS A 184 42.57 12.64 21.37
N THR A 185 42.93 11.64 20.55
CA THR A 185 44.23 10.95 20.64
C THR A 185 45.02 11.12 19.34
N PRO A 186 46.30 11.56 19.38
CA PRO A 186 47.10 11.74 18.17
C PRO A 186 47.47 10.40 17.51
N VAL A 187 47.37 10.35 16.18
CA VAL A 187 47.69 9.20 15.34
C VAL A 187 48.96 9.46 14.52
N ASP A 188 49.91 8.54 14.56
CA ASP A 188 51.14 8.60 13.78
C ASP A 188 50.89 8.10 12.35
N VAL A 189 50.49 9.01 11.47
CA VAL A 189 50.20 8.70 10.06
C VAL A 189 51.46 8.26 9.29
N ALA A 190 52.63 8.78 9.66
CA ALA A 190 53.88 8.44 8.98
C ALA A 190 54.27 6.98 9.21
N ALA A 191 54.04 6.46 10.42
CA ALA A 191 54.21 5.06 10.75
C ALA A 191 53.24 4.15 9.98
N LEU A 192 51.95 4.53 9.87
CA LEU A 192 50.95 3.78 9.10
C LEU A 192 51.35 3.67 7.62
N ARG A 193 51.72 4.79 6.99
CA ARG A 193 52.15 4.82 5.57
C ARG A 193 53.44 4.06 5.32
N SER A 194 54.38 4.10 6.27
CA SER A 194 55.62 3.34 6.15
C SER A 194 55.39 1.83 6.33
N ALA A 195 54.37 1.43 7.09
CA ALA A 195 53.99 0.04 7.28
C ALA A 195 53.22 -0.54 6.09
N SER A 196 52.44 0.26 5.35
CA SER A 196 51.70 -0.23 4.19
C SER A 196 52.60 -0.77 3.08
N LEU A 197 53.80 -0.19 2.93
CA LEU A 197 54.82 -0.66 1.99
C LEU A 197 55.37 -2.06 2.31
N ARG A 198 55.05 -2.61 3.49
CA ARG A 198 55.53 -3.92 3.95
C ARG A 198 54.43 -4.98 4.05
N SER A 199 53.18 -4.66 3.66
CA SER A 199 52.13 -5.69 3.57
C SER A 199 52.47 -6.71 2.48
N LEU A 200 52.18 -7.98 2.75
CA LEU A 200 52.54 -9.09 1.85
C LEU A 200 51.34 -9.49 1.00
N GLU A 201 51.49 -9.54 -0.32
CA GLU A 201 50.52 -10.21 -1.18
C GLU A 201 50.72 -11.73 -1.10
N VAL A 202 49.66 -12.46 -0.76
CA VAL A 202 49.74 -13.90 -0.44
C VAL A 202 49.85 -14.75 -1.71
N TRP A 203 49.23 -14.32 -2.82
CA TRP A 203 49.05 -15.12 -4.03
C TRP A 203 49.47 -14.39 -5.31
N PRO A 204 50.67 -13.78 -5.40
CA PRO A 204 51.02 -12.85 -6.47
C PRO A 204 50.88 -13.42 -7.89
N ASP A 205 51.04 -14.74 -8.05
CA ASP A 205 51.02 -15.43 -9.34
C ASP A 205 49.64 -16.01 -9.74
N LEU A 206 48.55 -15.57 -9.09
CA LEU A 206 47.20 -16.07 -9.40
C LEU A 206 46.80 -15.68 -10.82
N GLU A 207 46.61 -16.67 -11.70
CA GLU A 207 46.18 -16.44 -13.08
C GLU A 207 44.64 -16.27 -13.18
N PRO A 208 44.13 -15.48 -14.14
CA PRO A 208 42.70 -15.36 -14.39
C PRO A 208 42.09 -16.71 -14.80
N PRO A 209 40.86 -17.04 -14.37
CA PRO A 209 40.22 -18.29 -14.78
C PRO A 209 40.00 -18.34 -16.31
N HIS A 210 40.28 -19.50 -16.92
CA HIS A 210 40.00 -19.77 -18.33
C HIS A 210 38.51 -20.09 -18.56
N GLU A 211 37.94 -19.64 -19.68
CA GLU A 211 36.48 -19.64 -19.94
C GLU A 211 35.85 -21.04 -20.15
N ASP A 212 36.64 -22.11 -20.34
CA ASP A 212 36.15 -23.41 -20.84
C ASP A 212 36.22 -24.61 -19.87
N GLU A 213 36.57 -24.43 -18.59
CA GLU A 213 36.62 -25.56 -17.63
C GLU A 213 35.28 -25.79 -16.89
N GLU A 214 34.41 -26.64 -17.45
CA GLU A 214 33.28 -27.22 -16.71
C GLU A 214 33.79 -28.11 -15.57
N LEU A 215 33.71 -27.61 -14.33
CA LEU A 215 33.99 -28.42 -13.14
C LEU A 215 32.70 -28.76 -12.38
N ALA A 216 32.38 -30.04 -12.41
CA ALA A 216 31.35 -30.68 -11.59
C ALA A 216 31.71 -30.64 -10.10
N GLY A 217 30.77 -30.20 -9.26
CA GLY A 217 30.87 -30.31 -7.80
C GLY A 217 30.61 -28.98 -7.09
N SER A 218 29.34 -28.67 -6.90
CA SER A 218 28.86 -27.55 -6.07
C SER A 218 29.30 -27.72 -4.63
N PHE A 219 29.87 -26.67 -4.03
CA PHE A 219 29.80 -26.46 -2.58
C PHE A 219 29.77 -24.96 -2.26
N THR A 220 28.57 -24.40 -2.12
CA THR A 220 28.14 -23.48 -1.03
C THR A 220 26.89 -22.69 -1.43
N ARG A 221 25.93 -22.63 -0.50
CA ARG A 221 24.74 -21.77 -0.50
C ARG A 221 25.09 -20.51 0.30
N VAL A 222 24.90 -19.33 -0.27
CA VAL A 222 24.84 -18.08 0.52
C VAL A 222 23.41 -17.55 0.37
N GLU A 223 22.55 -18.03 1.25
CA GLU A 223 21.47 -17.18 1.77
C GLU A 223 22.10 -16.38 2.89
N MET A 224 22.03 -15.06 2.79
CA MET A 224 22.11 -14.19 3.96
C MET A 224 20.82 -13.38 3.94
N SER A 225 19.74 -14.06 4.33
CA SER A 225 18.73 -13.39 5.15
C SER A 225 19.49 -12.69 6.27
N GLY A 226 19.35 -11.37 6.32
CA GLY A 226 20.14 -10.54 7.23
C GLY A 226 20.00 -11.03 8.66
N PRO A 227 21.10 -11.18 9.42
CA PRO A 227 20.98 -11.32 10.85
C PRO A 227 20.57 -9.96 11.45
N PRO A 228 19.92 -10.02 12.59
CA PRO A 228 18.62 -9.42 12.83
C PRO A 228 18.76 -7.96 13.27
N ALA A 229 17.69 -7.22 13.01
CA ALA A 229 17.32 -6.02 13.76
C ALA A 229 18.36 -4.89 13.76
N PHE A 230 18.04 -3.89 12.96
CA PHE A 230 18.38 -2.51 13.24
C PHE A 230 18.08 -2.08 14.71
N LEU A 231 19.05 -1.35 15.30
CA LEU A 231 18.95 -0.16 16.17
C LEU A 231 18.42 -0.30 17.64
N ALA A 232 18.60 0.73 18.48
CA ALA A 232 17.49 1.12 19.35
C ALA A 232 16.39 1.51 18.41
N PRO A 233 15.22 0.94 18.65
CA PRO A 233 14.38 0.42 17.61
C PRO A 233 14.18 1.47 16.51
N PRO A 234 14.26 1.10 15.21
CA PRO A 234 13.66 1.95 14.21
C PRO A 234 12.29 2.34 14.73
N LEU A 235 11.90 3.61 14.56
CA LEU A 235 10.51 4.05 14.77
C LEU A 235 9.67 2.87 14.28
N ASN A 236 8.92 2.25 15.18
CA ASN A 236 8.21 1.04 14.83
C ASN A 236 7.26 1.40 13.67
N ARG A 237 6.70 0.41 12.97
CA ARG A 237 5.84 0.68 11.81
C ARG A 237 4.82 1.80 12.07
N ARG A 238 4.26 1.88 13.28
CA ARG A 238 3.30 2.93 13.68
C ARG A 238 3.96 4.30 13.85
N GLU A 239 5.14 4.38 14.46
CA GLU A 239 5.85 5.65 14.66
C GLU A 239 6.38 6.25 13.35
N ARG A 240 6.85 5.42 12.41
CA ARG A 240 7.21 5.89 11.04
C ARG A 240 5.99 6.36 10.27
N GLN A 241 4.91 5.59 10.34
CA GLN A 241 3.64 5.99 9.73
C GLN A 241 3.12 7.28 10.36
N ALA A 242 3.27 7.48 11.67
CA ALA A 242 2.87 8.70 12.34
C ALA A 242 3.67 9.90 11.84
N ARG A 243 5.01 9.81 11.77
CA ARG A 243 5.86 10.89 11.25
C ARG A 243 5.62 11.18 9.77
N GLN A 244 5.44 10.16 8.94
CA GLN A 244 5.09 10.35 7.53
C GLN A 244 3.70 10.98 7.38
N ARG A 245 2.74 10.61 8.22
CA ARG A 245 1.41 11.25 8.24
C ARG A 245 1.50 12.70 8.70
N GLU A 246 2.31 13.02 9.71
CA GLU A 246 2.57 14.39 10.17
C GLU A 246 3.18 15.25 9.06
N GLU A 247 4.23 14.76 8.39
CA GLU A 247 4.89 15.53 7.33
C GLU A 247 4.00 15.65 6.07
N LYS A 248 3.32 14.57 5.67
CA LYS A 248 2.32 14.65 4.59
C LYS A 248 1.21 15.63 4.93
N ALA A 249 0.70 15.63 6.17
CA ALA A 249 -0.32 16.58 6.61
C ALA A 249 0.20 18.02 6.59
N ARG A 250 1.46 18.25 6.93
CA ARG A 250 2.10 19.57 6.87
C ARG A 250 2.27 20.07 5.43
N GLN A 251 2.71 19.20 4.52
CA GLN A 251 2.95 19.57 3.12
C GLN A 251 1.66 19.65 2.30
N ARG A 252 0.58 18.98 2.73
CA ARG A 252 -0.69 18.89 2.01
C ARG A 252 -1.25 20.27 1.64
N TYR A 253 -1.22 21.22 2.58
CA TYR A 253 -1.82 22.56 2.41
C TYR A 253 -0.81 23.65 2.00
N VAL A 254 0.41 23.28 1.60
CA VAL A 254 1.36 24.26 1.07
C VAL A 254 0.85 24.73 -0.30
N PRO A 255 0.75 26.05 -0.54
CA PRO A 255 0.27 26.57 -1.83
C PRO A 255 1.09 26.05 -3.01
N ARG A 256 0.40 25.61 -4.06
CA ARG A 256 0.98 25.10 -5.31
C ARG A 256 0.18 25.61 -6.49
N ASP A 257 0.85 25.83 -7.62
CA ASP A 257 0.27 26.34 -8.88
C ASP A 257 -0.34 25.23 -9.76
N ASP A 258 -0.53 24.03 -9.20
CA ASP A 258 -0.96 22.83 -9.90
C ASP A 258 -1.98 22.01 -9.08
N TRP A 259 -2.79 21.19 -9.76
CA TRP A 259 -3.68 20.19 -9.16
C TRP A 259 -3.06 18.79 -9.06
N GLN A 260 -1.76 18.64 -9.33
CA GLN A 260 -1.10 17.34 -9.31
C GLN A 260 -1.10 16.75 -7.90
N GLN A 261 -1.13 15.42 -7.85
CA GLN A 261 -1.13 14.61 -6.63
C GLN A 261 -2.40 14.76 -5.78
N MET A 262 -3.44 15.46 -6.25
CA MET A 262 -4.77 15.37 -5.68
C MET A 262 -5.42 14.05 -6.11
N VAL A 263 -5.84 13.24 -5.14
CA VAL A 263 -6.66 12.05 -5.37
C VAL A 263 -8.14 12.38 -5.23
N PHE A 264 -9.04 11.48 -5.66
CA PHE A 264 -10.48 11.72 -5.65
C PHE A 264 -11.04 12.24 -4.31
N ARG A 265 -10.61 11.65 -3.19
CA ARG A 265 -11.03 12.09 -1.84
C ARG A 265 -10.53 13.47 -1.43
N ASP A 266 -9.49 13.99 -2.09
CA ASP A 266 -8.92 15.29 -1.77
C ASP A 266 -9.83 16.45 -2.23
N TRP A 267 -10.73 16.21 -3.19
CA TRP A 267 -11.69 17.22 -3.65
C TRP A 267 -12.82 17.47 -2.63
N GLY A 268 -12.96 16.61 -1.61
CA GLY A 268 -13.79 16.87 -0.44
C GLY A 268 -13.21 17.92 0.51
N ASP A 269 -11.89 18.15 0.46
CA ASP A 269 -11.13 18.99 1.39
C ASP A 269 -11.05 20.45 0.88
N ALA A 270 -12.04 21.25 1.26
CA ALA A 270 -12.14 22.64 0.83
C ALA A 270 -10.93 23.50 1.23
N ALA A 271 -10.25 23.17 2.34
CA ALA A 271 -9.04 23.87 2.76
C ALA A 271 -7.87 23.58 1.80
N LEU A 272 -7.75 22.35 1.33
CA LEU A 272 -6.78 21.98 0.30
C LEU A 272 -7.08 22.67 -1.03
N VAL A 273 -8.34 22.67 -1.47
CA VAL A 273 -8.75 23.38 -2.70
C VAL A 273 -8.38 24.86 -2.63
N ARG A 274 -8.69 25.55 -1.52
CA ARG A 274 -8.31 26.95 -1.29
C ARG A 274 -6.79 27.16 -1.35
N ALA A 275 -6.01 26.30 -0.69
CA ALA A 275 -4.55 26.40 -0.71
C ALA A 275 -3.97 26.27 -2.13
N ARG A 276 -4.56 25.43 -3.00
CA ARG A 276 -4.16 25.32 -4.41
C ARG A 276 -4.53 26.56 -5.21
N LEU A 277 -5.73 27.11 -5.02
CA LEU A 277 -6.12 28.37 -5.65
C LEU A 277 -5.20 29.53 -5.23
N GLU A 278 -4.87 29.63 -3.95
CA GLU A 278 -3.90 30.62 -3.42
C GLU A 278 -2.51 30.46 -4.03
N GLY A 279 -2.12 29.22 -4.36
CA GLY A 279 -0.88 28.90 -5.06
C GLY A 279 -0.88 29.22 -6.56
N GLY A 280 -2.03 29.59 -7.13
CA GLY A 280 -2.18 29.90 -8.55
C GLY A 280 -2.64 28.73 -9.41
N ALA A 281 -3.15 27.65 -8.81
CA ALA A 281 -3.68 26.53 -9.58
C ALA A 281 -4.86 26.98 -10.47
N PRO A 282 -4.90 26.54 -11.75
CA PRO A 282 -5.88 27.01 -12.72
C PRO A 282 -7.29 26.45 -12.44
N PRO A 283 -8.30 27.28 -12.12
CA PRO A 283 -9.63 26.83 -11.66
C PRO A 283 -10.42 26.03 -12.72
N ASP A 284 -10.17 26.29 -14.00
CA ASP A 284 -10.89 25.69 -15.14
C ASP A 284 -10.08 24.61 -15.87
N ALA A 285 -8.92 24.22 -15.35
CA ALA A 285 -8.10 23.21 -16.00
C ALA A 285 -8.76 21.83 -15.94
N ALA A 286 -8.63 21.06 -17.02
CA ALA A 286 -8.94 19.65 -16.98
C ALA A 286 -7.94 18.92 -16.04
N VAL A 287 -8.46 18.12 -15.12
CA VAL A 287 -7.70 17.38 -14.12
C VAL A 287 -7.93 15.88 -14.33
N GLY A 288 -6.84 15.15 -14.54
CA GLY A 288 -6.88 13.70 -14.73
C GLY A 288 -7.39 13.29 -16.11
N TRP A 289 -8.13 12.18 -16.14
CA TRP A 289 -8.74 11.60 -17.34
C TRP A 289 -10.20 12.06 -17.44
N HIS A 290 -10.81 12.00 -18.63
CA HIS A 290 -12.21 12.40 -18.89
C HIS A 290 -12.50 13.91 -18.84
N GLY A 291 -11.50 14.79 -18.93
CA GLY A 291 -11.75 16.23 -19.14
C GLY A 291 -12.43 16.96 -17.97
N ARG A 292 -12.50 16.36 -16.79
CA ARG A 292 -13.19 16.91 -15.61
C ARG A 292 -12.45 18.12 -15.04
N THR A 293 -13.16 19.12 -14.58
CA THR A 293 -12.58 20.31 -13.91
C THR A 293 -12.60 20.16 -12.38
N PRO A 294 -11.86 20.99 -11.61
CA PRO A 294 -11.98 21.08 -10.15
C PRO A 294 -13.43 21.21 -9.67
N LEU A 295 -14.28 21.92 -10.42
CA LEU A 295 -15.68 22.12 -10.07
C LEU A 295 -16.47 20.80 -10.16
N HIS A 296 -16.24 19.98 -11.19
CA HIS A 296 -16.86 18.65 -11.30
C HIS A 296 -16.48 17.75 -10.13
N LEU A 297 -15.18 17.75 -9.76
CA LEU A 297 -14.64 16.85 -8.74
C LEU A 297 -15.07 17.26 -7.33
N THR A 298 -15.13 18.56 -7.03
CA THR A 298 -15.66 19.07 -5.75
C THR A 298 -17.17 18.87 -5.64
N ALA A 299 -17.90 19.01 -6.75
CA ALA A 299 -19.34 18.72 -6.82
C ALA A 299 -19.65 17.24 -6.55
N GLU A 300 -18.92 16.32 -7.19
CA GLU A 300 -19.08 14.87 -6.98
C GLU A 300 -18.74 14.47 -5.53
N GLN A 301 -17.76 15.12 -4.90
CA GLN A 301 -17.45 14.90 -3.49
C GLN A 301 -18.44 15.54 -2.51
N GLY A 302 -19.44 16.31 -2.98
CA GLY A 302 -20.36 17.05 -2.12
C GLY A 302 -19.67 18.14 -1.28
N SER A 303 -18.57 18.72 -1.79
CA SER A 303 -17.80 19.74 -1.08
C SER A 303 -18.37 21.13 -1.33
N ALA A 304 -19.46 21.49 -0.65
CA ALA A 304 -20.12 22.80 -0.82
C ALA A 304 -19.16 23.98 -0.62
N GLU A 305 -18.27 23.88 0.37
CA GLU A 305 -17.24 24.89 0.63
C GLU A 305 -16.15 24.93 -0.45
N GLY A 306 -15.81 23.78 -1.04
CA GLY A 306 -14.86 23.67 -2.15
C GLY A 306 -15.44 24.27 -3.43
N VAL A 307 -16.69 23.95 -3.74
CA VAL A 307 -17.47 24.57 -4.83
C VAL A 307 -17.54 26.09 -4.63
N THR A 308 -17.95 26.55 -3.45
CA THR A 308 -18.04 27.99 -3.14
C THR A 308 -16.69 28.69 -3.27
N ALA A 309 -15.58 28.02 -2.95
CA ALA A 309 -14.24 28.56 -3.14
C ALA A 309 -13.83 28.65 -4.62
N LEU A 310 -14.30 27.74 -5.48
CA LEU A 310 -13.98 27.71 -6.90
C LEU A 310 -14.81 28.70 -7.73
N LEU A 311 -16.11 28.82 -7.45
CA LEU A 311 -17.07 29.61 -8.23
C LEU A 311 -16.59 31.04 -8.58
N PRO A 312 -15.95 31.82 -7.68
CA PRO A 312 -15.46 33.16 -8.01
C PRO A 312 -14.33 33.19 -9.06
N HIS A 313 -13.68 32.05 -9.30
CA HIS A 313 -12.53 31.89 -10.19
C HIS A 313 -12.90 31.20 -11.52
N VAL A 314 -14.09 30.60 -11.61
CA VAL A 314 -14.58 29.86 -12.77
C VAL A 314 -15.30 30.82 -13.73
N ALA A 315 -14.98 30.75 -15.02
CA ALA A 315 -15.61 31.61 -16.03
C ALA A 315 -17.00 31.11 -16.46
N ASP A 316 -17.20 29.80 -16.48
CA ASP A 316 -18.43 29.12 -16.89
C ASP A 316 -18.68 27.91 -15.98
N VAL A 317 -19.82 27.91 -15.29
CA VAL A 317 -20.22 26.87 -14.32
C VAL A 317 -20.70 25.59 -15.02
N ASP A 318 -21.09 25.69 -16.29
CA ASP A 318 -21.73 24.61 -17.08
C ASP A 318 -20.77 23.99 -18.11
N VAL A 319 -19.46 24.17 -17.93
CA VAL A 319 -18.47 23.46 -18.74
C VAL A 319 -18.73 21.95 -18.64
N PRO A 320 -18.96 21.24 -19.75
CA PRO A 320 -19.13 19.79 -19.70
C PRO A 320 -17.77 19.09 -19.61
N ASP A 321 -17.75 17.96 -18.90
CA ASP A 321 -16.63 17.03 -18.95
C ASP A 321 -16.62 16.21 -20.25
N GLY A 322 -15.69 15.26 -20.35
CA GLY A 322 -15.51 14.41 -21.52
C GLY A 322 -16.69 13.47 -21.81
N ASP A 323 -17.56 13.25 -20.83
CA ASP A 323 -18.78 12.44 -20.97
C ASP A 323 -20.02 13.32 -21.22
N GLY A 324 -19.84 14.64 -21.34
CA GLY A 324 -20.91 15.61 -21.58
C GLY A 324 -21.63 16.08 -20.30
N HIS A 325 -21.11 15.73 -19.12
CA HIS A 325 -21.77 16.05 -17.86
C HIS A 325 -21.22 17.33 -17.21
N THR A 326 -22.08 18.15 -16.60
CA THR A 326 -21.68 19.40 -15.91
C THR A 326 -21.40 19.17 -14.43
N ALA A 327 -20.81 20.16 -13.74
CA ALA A 327 -20.61 20.05 -12.29
C ALA A 327 -21.92 19.83 -11.51
N LEU A 328 -23.04 20.44 -11.94
CA LEU A 328 -24.33 20.23 -11.30
C LEU A 328 -24.77 18.77 -11.39
N TRP A 329 -24.56 18.11 -12.53
CA TRP A 329 -24.84 16.67 -12.68
C TRP A 329 -24.16 15.82 -11.61
N HIS A 330 -22.86 16.03 -11.44
CA HIS A 330 -22.08 15.33 -10.41
C HIS A 330 -22.55 15.66 -8.99
N ALA A 331 -22.98 16.90 -8.71
CA ALA A 331 -23.55 17.27 -7.41
C ALA A 331 -24.88 16.55 -7.10
N VAL A 332 -25.67 16.19 -8.12
CA VAL A 332 -26.90 15.41 -7.89
C VAL A 332 -26.60 14.03 -7.35
N HIS A 333 -25.49 13.40 -7.78
CA HIS A 333 -25.04 12.11 -7.25
C HIS A 333 -24.53 12.16 -5.81
N SER A 334 -23.96 13.29 -5.38
CA SER A 334 -23.47 13.47 -4.00
C SER A 334 -24.61 13.70 -3.00
N MET A 335 -25.80 14.09 -3.47
CA MET A 335 -26.98 14.36 -2.65
C MET A 335 -26.74 15.38 -1.50
N ASP A 336 -25.66 16.16 -1.59
CA ASP A 336 -25.38 17.24 -0.66
C ASP A 336 -26.17 18.49 -1.04
N GLU A 337 -27.22 18.79 -0.27
CA GLU A 337 -28.11 19.93 -0.51
C GLU A 337 -27.33 21.25 -0.68
N SER A 338 -26.28 21.44 0.12
CA SER A 338 -25.50 22.67 0.13
C SER A 338 -24.70 22.84 -1.16
N THR A 339 -24.14 21.76 -1.69
CA THR A 339 -23.38 21.73 -2.95
C THR A 339 -24.30 21.98 -4.14
N VAL A 340 -25.45 21.29 -4.19
CA VAL A 340 -26.47 21.51 -5.25
C VAL A 340 -26.95 22.95 -5.22
N ARG A 341 -27.31 23.47 -4.04
CA ARG A 341 -27.76 24.85 -3.87
C ARG A 341 -26.69 25.85 -4.29
N ALA A 342 -25.43 25.64 -3.94
CA ALA A 342 -24.34 26.54 -4.33
C ALA A 342 -24.17 26.64 -5.86
N LEU A 343 -24.29 25.53 -6.59
CA LEU A 343 -24.23 25.53 -8.06
C LEU A 343 -25.47 26.17 -8.70
N VAL A 344 -26.66 25.86 -8.19
CA VAL A 344 -27.92 26.46 -8.67
C VAL A 344 -27.93 27.98 -8.43
N ASP A 345 -27.52 28.43 -7.24
CA ASP A 345 -27.42 29.86 -6.89
C ASP A 345 -26.35 30.58 -7.73
N ALA A 346 -25.32 29.85 -8.21
CA ALA A 346 -24.32 30.35 -9.15
C ALA A 346 -24.80 30.40 -10.61
N GLY A 347 -26.02 29.95 -10.88
CA GLY A 347 -26.65 30.03 -12.20
C GLY A 347 -26.37 28.82 -13.11
N ALA A 348 -25.99 27.67 -12.55
CA ALA A 348 -25.85 26.44 -13.32
C ALA A 348 -27.15 26.04 -14.01
N ASP A 349 -27.04 25.54 -15.23
CA ASP A 349 -28.17 25.06 -16.02
C ASP A 349 -28.74 23.76 -15.43
N VAL A 350 -29.99 23.87 -14.97
CA VAL A 350 -30.72 22.81 -14.30
C VAL A 350 -31.47 21.90 -15.29
N TRP A 351 -31.85 22.41 -16.47
CA TRP A 351 -32.87 21.77 -17.30
C TRP A 351 -32.39 21.25 -18.64
N THR A 352 -31.19 21.62 -19.10
CA THR A 352 -30.61 21.02 -20.32
C THR A 352 -30.29 19.54 -20.09
N PRO A 353 -30.83 18.63 -20.91
CA PRO A 353 -30.50 17.22 -20.84
C PRO A 353 -29.02 16.97 -21.16
N GLN A 354 -28.39 16.11 -20.36
CA GLN A 354 -27.00 15.68 -20.54
C GLN A 354 -26.94 14.22 -20.99
N SER A 355 -27.91 13.42 -20.55
CA SER A 355 -28.19 12.07 -21.05
C SER A 355 -29.70 11.95 -21.30
N GLU A 356 -30.15 12.29 -22.51
CA GLU A 356 -31.58 12.37 -22.86
C GLU A 356 -32.40 11.16 -22.35
N PRO A 357 -33.55 11.38 -21.70
CA PRO A 357 -34.26 12.65 -21.48
C PRO A 357 -33.84 13.48 -20.24
N TRP A 358 -32.65 13.27 -19.69
CA TRP A 358 -32.36 13.66 -18.32
C TRP A 358 -31.37 14.81 -18.16
N SER A 359 -31.82 15.78 -17.37
CA SER A 359 -31.04 16.90 -16.86
C SER A 359 -30.78 16.74 -15.36
N PRO A 360 -29.83 17.49 -14.78
CA PRO A 360 -29.62 17.50 -13.33
C PRO A 360 -30.90 17.85 -12.54
N GLY A 361 -31.69 18.80 -13.03
CA GLY A 361 -32.97 19.18 -12.45
C GLY A 361 -34.00 18.05 -12.48
N ARG A 362 -34.14 17.37 -13.62
CA ARG A 362 -35.07 16.23 -13.72
C ARG A 362 -34.66 15.10 -12.78
N LEU A 363 -33.36 14.86 -12.62
CA LEU A 363 -32.81 13.96 -11.61
C LEU A 363 -33.17 14.39 -10.19
N LEU A 364 -32.94 15.66 -9.84
CA LEU A 364 -33.27 16.20 -8.51
C LEU A 364 -34.76 16.09 -8.18
N LEU A 365 -35.65 16.22 -9.17
CA LEU A 365 -37.09 16.00 -8.97
C LEU A 365 -37.42 14.58 -8.51
N THR A 366 -36.52 13.62 -8.77
CA THR A 366 -36.67 12.23 -8.30
C THR A 366 -36.25 12.03 -6.85
N THR A 367 -35.76 13.08 -6.16
CA THR A 367 -35.13 12.96 -4.84
C THR A 367 -35.72 13.89 -3.78
N PRO A 368 -35.36 13.71 -2.49
CA PRO A 368 -35.72 14.66 -1.44
C PRO A 368 -35.25 16.10 -1.69
N LEU A 369 -34.31 16.32 -2.63
CA LEU A 369 -33.82 17.64 -3.02
C LEU A 369 -34.67 18.30 -4.12
N ALA A 370 -35.77 17.67 -4.57
CA ALA A 370 -36.73 18.26 -5.51
C ALA A 370 -37.15 19.71 -5.15
N PRO A 371 -37.37 20.08 -3.87
CA PRO A 371 -37.72 21.47 -3.50
C PRO A 371 -36.69 22.53 -3.90
N LEU A 372 -35.43 22.16 -4.18
CA LEU A 372 -34.41 23.10 -4.65
C LEU A 372 -34.67 23.58 -6.08
N VAL A 373 -35.35 22.77 -6.90
CA VAL A 373 -35.48 23.01 -8.34
C VAL A 373 -36.91 23.03 -8.84
N GLN A 374 -37.88 22.41 -8.13
CA GLN A 374 -39.26 22.24 -8.61
C GLN A 374 -39.96 23.56 -8.99
N ASP A 375 -39.59 24.68 -8.35
CA ASP A 375 -40.18 25.99 -8.56
C ASP A 375 -39.38 26.85 -9.57
N LEU A 376 -38.28 26.32 -10.12
CA LEU A 376 -37.45 27.03 -11.10
C LEU A 376 -38.09 26.99 -12.51
N PRO A 377 -37.91 28.04 -13.34
CA PRO A 377 -38.40 28.05 -14.71
C PRO A 377 -37.81 26.90 -15.52
N GLY A 378 -38.65 26.14 -16.22
CA GLY A 378 -38.23 24.99 -17.02
C GLY A 378 -38.43 23.63 -16.34
N ALA A 379 -38.89 23.62 -15.07
CA ALA A 379 -39.25 22.38 -14.38
C ALA A 379 -40.29 21.57 -15.15
N VAL A 380 -39.99 20.29 -15.37
CA VAL A 380 -40.89 19.33 -16.02
C VAL A 380 -41.40 18.36 -14.97
N GLU A 381 -42.71 18.30 -14.78
CA GLU A 381 -43.31 17.33 -13.86
C GLU A 381 -42.97 15.89 -14.26
N LEU A 382 -42.64 15.07 -13.26
CA LEU A 382 -42.48 13.64 -13.44
C LEU A 382 -43.83 13.00 -13.75
N THR A 383 -43.83 12.04 -14.66
CA THR A 383 -45.03 11.25 -14.96
C THR A 383 -45.42 10.38 -13.76
N ALA A 384 -46.69 9.97 -13.69
CA ALA A 384 -47.15 9.07 -12.62
C ALA A 384 -46.39 7.73 -12.60
N GLU A 385 -45.92 7.26 -13.76
CA GLU A 385 -45.11 6.04 -13.89
C GLU A 385 -43.72 6.23 -13.29
N GLU A 386 -43.04 7.35 -13.57
CA GLU A 386 -41.74 7.68 -12.99
C GLU A 386 -41.81 7.84 -11.48
N VAL A 387 -42.85 8.52 -10.97
CA VAL A 387 -43.09 8.65 -9.53
C VAL A 387 -43.31 7.29 -8.89
N ALA A 388 -44.11 6.43 -9.52
CA ALA A 388 -44.35 5.07 -9.01
C ALA A 388 -43.07 4.22 -9.02
N ALA A 389 -42.22 4.36 -10.04
CA ALA A 389 -40.94 3.65 -10.12
C ALA A 389 -39.96 4.08 -9.01
N GLN A 390 -39.91 5.38 -8.71
CA GLN A 390 -39.10 5.91 -7.60
C GLN A 390 -39.61 5.45 -6.23
N GLN A 391 -40.93 5.47 -6.02
CA GLN A 391 -41.53 4.97 -4.78
C GLN A 391 -41.27 3.46 -4.60
N ALA A 392 -41.31 2.69 -5.69
CA ALA A 392 -40.96 1.28 -5.67
C ALA A 392 -39.49 1.06 -5.32
N ALA A 393 -38.58 1.86 -5.86
CA ALA A 393 -37.17 1.84 -5.51
C ALA A 393 -36.94 2.14 -4.02
N ASP A 394 -37.52 3.23 -3.52
CA ASP A 394 -37.40 3.62 -2.10
C ASP A 394 -37.94 2.54 -1.16
N ALA A 395 -39.09 1.96 -1.49
CA ALA A 395 -39.70 0.87 -0.72
C ALA A 395 -38.81 -0.38 -0.71
N LEU A 396 -38.18 -0.71 -1.84
CA LEU A 396 -37.31 -1.86 -1.95
C LEU A 396 -36.01 -1.66 -1.19
N ILE A 397 -35.42 -0.47 -1.24
CA ILE A 397 -34.24 -0.13 -0.43
C ILE A 397 -34.59 -0.22 1.06
N ALA A 398 -35.73 0.32 1.47
CA ALA A 398 -36.22 0.23 2.85
C ALA A 398 -36.46 -1.23 3.31
N ALA A 399 -36.81 -2.14 2.41
CA ALA A 399 -37.00 -3.56 2.74
C ALA A 399 -35.73 -4.24 3.25
N PHE A 400 -34.54 -3.74 2.90
CA PHE A 400 -33.26 -4.25 3.41
C PHE A 400 -32.88 -3.68 4.79
N GLY A 401 -33.67 -2.72 5.30
CA GLY A 401 -33.52 -2.15 6.64
C GLY A 401 -32.58 -0.95 6.71
N GLU A 402 -32.45 -0.37 7.91
CA GLU A 402 -31.56 0.77 8.22
C GLU A 402 -30.24 0.33 8.90
N GLU A 403 -30.08 -0.97 9.16
CA GLU A 403 -28.89 -1.53 9.80
C GLU A 403 -27.85 -1.97 8.75
N PRO A 404 -26.54 -1.76 8.97
CA PRO A 404 -25.49 -2.20 8.06
C PRO A 404 -25.59 -3.68 7.70
N LEU A 405 -25.51 -3.98 6.40
CA LEU A 405 -25.36 -5.34 5.88
C LEU A 405 -23.88 -5.63 5.64
N TRP A 406 -23.45 -6.85 5.95
CA TRP A 406 -22.10 -7.29 5.63
C TRP A 406 -22.11 -7.93 4.24
N THR A 407 -21.71 -7.17 3.22
CA THR A 407 -21.71 -7.63 1.83
C THR A 407 -20.32 -8.00 1.30
N ASP A 408 -19.24 -7.69 2.01
CA ASP A 408 -17.88 -7.97 1.53
C ASP A 408 -17.65 -9.46 1.28
N GLY A 409 -17.38 -9.82 0.02
CA GLY A 409 -17.16 -11.21 -0.42
C GLY A 409 -18.44 -11.97 -0.74
N LEU A 410 -19.62 -11.34 -0.58
CA LEU A 410 -20.90 -11.94 -0.90
C LEU A 410 -21.11 -11.98 -2.42
N GLY A 411 -21.35 -13.16 -2.95
CA GLY A 411 -22.09 -13.35 -4.19
C GLY A 411 -23.55 -13.60 -3.87
N ILE A 412 -24.45 -12.90 -4.54
CA ILE A 412 -25.89 -13.11 -4.41
C ILE A 412 -26.57 -13.00 -5.76
N CYS A 413 -27.54 -13.87 -6.01
CA CYS A 413 -28.36 -13.87 -7.21
C CYS A 413 -29.84 -13.86 -6.84
N PHE A 414 -30.58 -12.87 -7.34
CA PHE A 414 -32.02 -12.75 -7.22
C PHE A 414 -32.68 -13.39 -8.43
N VAL A 415 -33.65 -14.28 -8.20
CA VAL A 415 -34.32 -15.03 -9.27
C VAL A 415 -35.83 -14.96 -9.11
N ARG A 416 -36.49 -14.37 -10.12
CA ARG A 416 -37.94 -14.16 -10.08
C ARG A 416 -38.72 -15.46 -10.25
N GLY A 417 -39.75 -15.64 -9.43
CA GLY A 417 -40.78 -16.67 -9.64
C GLY A 417 -40.34 -18.12 -9.40
N LEU A 418 -39.11 -18.36 -8.95
CA LEU A 418 -38.66 -19.70 -8.58
C LEU A 418 -38.79 -19.92 -7.07
N ASP A 419 -39.25 -21.11 -6.69
CA ASP A 419 -39.15 -21.59 -5.32
C ASP A 419 -37.80 -22.30 -5.07
N GLU A 420 -37.55 -22.70 -3.82
CA GLU A 420 -36.31 -23.39 -3.44
C GLU A 420 -36.14 -24.72 -4.18
N ASP A 421 -37.21 -25.50 -4.34
CA ASP A 421 -37.14 -26.84 -4.93
C ASP A 421 -36.81 -26.80 -6.42
N GLU A 422 -37.39 -25.86 -7.17
CA GLU A 422 -37.04 -25.61 -8.56
C GLU A 422 -35.63 -25.08 -8.71
N SER A 423 -35.22 -24.15 -7.83
CA SER A 423 -33.86 -23.61 -7.82
C SER A 423 -32.82 -24.71 -7.58
N ILE A 424 -33.04 -25.58 -6.59
CA ILE A 424 -32.15 -26.70 -6.27
C ILE A 424 -32.07 -27.71 -7.42
N ARG A 425 -33.21 -28.00 -8.09
CA ARG A 425 -33.22 -28.88 -9.28
C ARG A 425 -32.38 -28.33 -10.42
N ARG A 426 -32.47 -27.02 -10.68
CA ARG A 426 -31.68 -26.35 -11.74
C ARG A 426 -30.19 -26.32 -11.42
N LEU A 427 -29.82 -26.24 -10.15
CA LEU A 427 -28.45 -26.33 -9.68
C LEU A 427 -27.90 -27.77 -9.65
N GLY A 428 -28.70 -28.77 -10.05
CA GLY A 428 -28.26 -30.15 -10.25
C GLY A 428 -28.42 -31.07 -9.04
N ALA A 429 -29.18 -30.66 -8.01
CA ALA A 429 -29.41 -31.46 -6.81
C ALA A 429 -30.87 -31.90 -6.64
N ASP A 430 -31.08 -32.94 -5.82
CA ASP A 430 -32.42 -33.41 -5.42
C ASP A 430 -32.89 -32.61 -4.18
N PRO A 431 -33.96 -31.81 -4.27
CA PRO A 431 -34.43 -31.01 -3.14
C PRO A 431 -34.73 -31.85 -1.90
N ALA A 432 -35.22 -33.09 -2.05
CA ALA A 432 -35.52 -33.96 -0.92
C ALA A 432 -34.27 -34.32 -0.08
N ARG A 433 -33.06 -34.10 -0.62
CA ARG A 433 -31.77 -34.40 0.04
C ARG A 433 -31.06 -33.16 0.57
N VAL A 434 -31.61 -31.97 0.36
CA VAL A 434 -31.01 -30.71 0.77
C VAL A 434 -31.88 -30.08 1.87
N PRO A 435 -31.69 -30.46 3.15
CA PRO A 435 -32.46 -29.86 4.23
C PRO A 435 -32.07 -28.40 4.45
N ARG A 436 -32.96 -27.63 5.08
CA ARG A 436 -32.65 -26.27 5.55
C ARG A 436 -31.87 -26.36 6.85
N THR A 437 -30.79 -25.62 6.95
CA THR A 437 -29.89 -25.59 8.11
C THR A 437 -29.32 -24.19 8.33
N ASP A 438 -29.00 -23.89 9.58
CA ASP A 438 -28.37 -22.64 10.00
C ASP A 438 -26.84 -22.72 9.83
N GLU A 439 -26.29 -23.93 9.79
CA GLU A 439 -24.86 -24.19 9.64
C GLU A 439 -24.54 -24.70 8.22
N PRO A 440 -23.53 -24.12 7.53
CA PRO A 440 -23.07 -24.62 6.24
C PRO A 440 -22.45 -26.01 6.36
N PRO A 441 -22.59 -26.88 5.34
CA PRO A 441 -22.06 -28.25 5.36
C PRO A 441 -20.56 -28.36 5.03
N PHE A 442 -19.81 -27.25 5.10
CA PHE A 442 -18.39 -27.13 4.75
C PHE A 442 -17.65 -26.34 5.82
N ASP A 443 -16.32 -26.45 5.87
CA ASP A 443 -15.50 -25.61 6.74
C ASP A 443 -15.47 -24.18 6.16
N PRO A 444 -16.01 -23.16 6.86
CA PRO A 444 -15.96 -21.78 6.38
C PRO A 444 -14.53 -21.21 6.29
N LEU A 445 -13.53 -21.88 6.88
CA LEU A 445 -12.12 -21.52 6.74
C LEU A 445 -11.46 -22.18 5.51
N ASP A 446 -12.10 -23.18 4.90
CA ASP A 446 -11.65 -23.78 3.64
C ASP A 446 -12.32 -23.09 2.45
N TYR A 447 -11.60 -22.13 1.88
CA TYR A 447 -12.08 -21.35 0.76
C TYR A 447 -12.40 -22.21 -0.48
N GLU A 448 -11.62 -23.27 -0.75
CA GLU A 448 -11.89 -24.13 -1.91
C GLU A 448 -13.16 -24.97 -1.73
N GLU A 449 -13.47 -25.37 -0.51
CA GLU A 449 -14.70 -26.10 -0.18
C GLU A 449 -15.93 -25.18 -0.21
N SER A 450 -15.81 -23.97 0.34
CA SER A 450 -16.90 -22.97 0.36
C SER A 450 -17.35 -22.57 -1.05
N LEU A 451 -16.41 -22.44 -1.99
CA LEU A 451 -16.70 -22.09 -3.39
C LEU A 451 -17.47 -23.17 -4.15
N ARG A 452 -17.53 -24.41 -3.64
CA ARG A 452 -18.30 -25.48 -4.28
C ARG A 452 -19.78 -25.45 -3.91
N HIS A 453 -20.13 -24.67 -2.88
CA HIS A 453 -21.47 -24.68 -2.32
C HIS A 453 -22.17 -23.34 -2.52
N VAL A 454 -23.48 -23.39 -2.73
CA VAL A 454 -24.36 -22.21 -2.72
C VAL A 454 -25.54 -22.41 -1.78
N GLY A 455 -25.91 -21.37 -1.07
CA GLY A 455 -27.09 -21.36 -0.20
C GLY A 455 -28.31 -20.88 -0.97
N VAL A 456 -29.38 -21.67 -0.99
CA VAL A 456 -30.65 -21.34 -1.65
C VAL A 456 -31.70 -20.98 -0.61
N ARG A 457 -32.43 -19.89 -0.84
CA ARG A 457 -33.53 -19.44 0.03
C ARG A 457 -34.66 -18.75 -0.74
N SER A 458 -35.91 -19.07 -0.44
CA SER A 458 -37.06 -18.30 -0.95
C SER A 458 -37.19 -16.95 -0.24
N VAL A 459 -37.40 -15.89 -1.03
CA VAL A 459 -37.65 -14.52 -0.56
C VAL A 459 -38.70 -13.86 -1.46
N GLY A 460 -39.71 -13.23 -0.86
CA GLY A 460 -40.82 -12.60 -1.58
C GLY A 460 -41.47 -13.52 -2.62
N ASP A 461 -41.46 -13.08 -3.87
CA ASP A 461 -42.02 -13.79 -5.03
C ASP A 461 -40.99 -14.63 -5.81
N GLY A 462 -39.84 -14.96 -5.20
CA GLY A 462 -38.81 -15.76 -5.85
C GLY A 462 -37.81 -16.37 -4.88
N CYS A 463 -36.56 -16.48 -5.34
CA CYS A 463 -35.47 -17.09 -4.60
C CYS A 463 -34.19 -16.27 -4.68
N VAL A 464 -33.34 -16.42 -3.67
CA VAL A 464 -31.96 -15.96 -3.67
C VAL A 464 -31.00 -17.13 -3.56
N ILE A 465 -29.89 -17.00 -4.29
CA ILE A 465 -28.74 -17.91 -4.24
C ILE A 465 -27.56 -17.11 -3.72
N THR A 466 -26.91 -17.56 -2.65
CA THR A 466 -25.79 -16.86 -2.01
C THR A 466 -24.56 -17.73 -1.90
N GLN A 467 -23.39 -17.09 -1.92
CA GLN A 467 -22.09 -17.74 -1.71
C GLN A 467 -21.09 -16.72 -1.16
N ASP A 468 -20.10 -17.20 -0.39
CA ASP A 468 -18.87 -16.45 -0.11
C ASP A 468 -17.92 -16.54 -1.32
N GLY A 469 -18.35 -16.00 -2.45
CA GLY A 469 -17.70 -16.17 -3.74
C GLY A 469 -18.53 -15.63 -4.90
N TYR A 470 -17.99 -15.66 -6.10
CA TYR A 470 -18.56 -14.97 -7.26
C TYR A 470 -19.55 -15.82 -8.08
N LEU A 471 -19.68 -17.13 -7.82
CA LEU A 471 -20.46 -18.03 -8.68
C LEU A 471 -21.94 -17.64 -8.88
N PRO A 472 -22.66 -17.05 -7.90
CA PRO A 472 -24.01 -16.56 -8.14
C PRO A 472 -24.11 -15.49 -9.24
N SER A 473 -23.02 -14.75 -9.50
CA SER A 473 -22.92 -13.76 -10.57
C SER A 473 -22.31 -14.30 -11.87
N ASP A 474 -21.87 -15.56 -11.87
CA ASP A 474 -21.16 -16.16 -12.99
C ASP A 474 -22.11 -16.80 -14.02
N SER A 475 -21.64 -16.85 -15.26
CA SER A 475 -22.45 -17.25 -16.42
C SER A 475 -23.07 -18.65 -16.30
N PRO A 476 -22.37 -19.72 -15.88
CA PRO A 476 -22.97 -21.07 -15.82
C PRO A 476 -24.16 -21.15 -14.86
N VAL A 477 -24.01 -20.59 -13.65
CA VAL A 477 -25.07 -20.58 -12.64
C VAL A 477 -26.25 -19.72 -13.11
N LEU A 478 -25.98 -18.52 -13.65
CA LEU A 478 -27.02 -17.64 -14.14
C LEU A 478 -27.81 -18.23 -15.31
N ARG A 479 -27.15 -18.90 -16.25
CA ARG A 479 -27.82 -19.58 -17.36
C ARG A 479 -28.70 -20.73 -16.87
N ALA A 480 -28.22 -21.52 -15.92
CA ALA A 480 -29.00 -22.62 -15.34
C ALA A 480 -30.24 -22.11 -14.60
N ILE A 481 -30.10 -21.04 -13.81
CA ILE A 481 -31.18 -20.57 -12.95
C ILE A 481 -32.20 -19.70 -13.67
N SER A 482 -31.80 -18.96 -14.71
CA SER A 482 -32.67 -18.00 -15.41
C SER A 482 -33.56 -18.59 -16.52
N ALA A 483 -33.49 -19.89 -16.81
CA ALA A 483 -34.32 -20.51 -17.85
C ALA A 483 -35.83 -20.25 -17.64
N GLY A 484 -36.51 -19.63 -18.60
CA GLY A 484 -37.92 -19.22 -18.47
C GLY A 484 -38.22 -18.11 -17.45
N THR A 485 -37.20 -17.42 -16.92
CA THR A 485 -37.36 -16.31 -15.97
C THR A 485 -36.24 -15.26 -16.12
N THR A 486 -36.16 -14.32 -15.19
CA THR A 486 -35.07 -13.34 -15.07
C THR A 486 -34.30 -13.59 -13.77
N ALA A 487 -32.97 -13.50 -13.86
CA ALA A 487 -32.06 -13.55 -12.72
C ALA A 487 -31.05 -12.40 -12.80
N TYR A 488 -30.71 -11.83 -11.65
CA TYR A 488 -29.65 -10.84 -11.55
C TYR A 488 -28.67 -11.27 -10.47
N GLY A 489 -27.43 -11.55 -10.87
CA GLY A 489 -26.34 -11.92 -9.98
C GLY A 489 -25.40 -10.76 -9.74
N VAL A 490 -24.91 -10.61 -8.51
CA VAL A 490 -23.93 -9.60 -8.13
C VAL A 490 -22.86 -10.21 -7.23
N TYR A 491 -21.63 -9.73 -7.38
CA TYR A 491 -20.51 -10.06 -6.50
C TYR A 491 -19.86 -8.80 -5.94
N PHE A 492 -19.85 -8.69 -4.62
CA PHE A 492 -19.20 -7.63 -3.86
C PHE A 492 -17.73 -7.98 -3.63
N ASN A 493 -16.86 -7.63 -4.58
CA ASN A 493 -15.46 -8.04 -4.55
C ASN A 493 -14.64 -7.31 -3.47
N PRO A 494 -14.08 -8.01 -2.46
CA PRO A 494 -13.27 -7.36 -1.42
C PRO A 494 -12.00 -6.70 -1.95
N LYS A 495 -11.55 -7.09 -3.15
CA LYS A 495 -10.35 -6.53 -3.82
C LYS A 495 -10.66 -5.27 -4.66
N GLY A 496 -11.92 -4.88 -4.78
CA GLY A 496 -12.38 -3.68 -5.48
C GLY A 496 -13.40 -3.97 -6.60
N GLY A 497 -14.35 -3.03 -6.76
CA GLY A 497 -15.45 -3.10 -7.73
C GLY A 497 -16.62 -3.97 -7.25
N THR A 498 -17.83 -3.65 -7.69
CA THR A 498 -19.02 -4.52 -7.52
C THR A 498 -19.53 -4.88 -8.89
N PHE A 499 -19.60 -6.16 -9.22
CA PHE A 499 -19.90 -6.60 -10.60
C PHE A 499 -21.26 -7.30 -10.63
N GLY A 500 -22.14 -6.82 -11.51
CA GLY A 500 -23.48 -7.36 -11.72
C GLY A 500 -23.65 -7.99 -13.10
N THR A 501 -24.46 -9.03 -13.20
CA THR A 501 -24.79 -9.73 -14.44
C THR A 501 -26.28 -10.05 -14.49
N LEU A 502 -26.95 -9.61 -15.56
CA LEU A 502 -28.35 -9.88 -15.85
C LEU A 502 -28.47 -11.05 -16.80
N ALA A 503 -29.29 -12.03 -16.45
CA ALA A 503 -29.66 -13.14 -17.32
C ALA A 503 -31.18 -13.27 -17.49
N ARG A 504 -31.62 -13.56 -18.71
CA ARG A 504 -33.02 -13.77 -19.07
C ARG A 504 -33.13 -15.01 -19.94
N ASP A 505 -34.05 -15.90 -19.58
CA ASP A 505 -34.34 -17.13 -20.31
C ASP A 505 -33.11 -18.00 -20.63
N GLY A 506 -32.19 -18.11 -19.67
CA GLY A 506 -30.98 -18.91 -19.82
C GLY A 506 -29.84 -18.24 -20.61
N GLU A 507 -29.97 -16.97 -20.96
CA GLU A 507 -28.95 -16.19 -21.66
C GLU A 507 -28.49 -14.99 -20.83
N VAL A 508 -27.18 -14.72 -20.83
CA VAL A 508 -26.62 -13.51 -20.22
C VAL A 508 -26.83 -12.34 -21.17
N VAL A 509 -27.50 -11.29 -20.70
CA VAL A 509 -27.97 -10.16 -21.51
C VAL A 509 -27.13 -8.91 -21.27
N ALA A 510 -26.65 -8.70 -20.04
CA ALA A 510 -25.84 -7.54 -19.66
C ALA A 510 -24.92 -7.87 -18.50
N SER A 511 -23.79 -7.16 -18.42
CA SER A 511 -22.85 -7.19 -17.30
C SER A 511 -22.32 -5.78 -17.06
N ASP A 512 -22.37 -5.32 -15.82
CA ASP A 512 -22.07 -3.94 -15.45
C ASP A 512 -21.23 -3.89 -14.17
N GLU A 513 -20.43 -2.83 -14.00
CA GLU A 513 -19.82 -2.49 -12.71
C GLU A 513 -20.72 -1.50 -11.97
N ILE A 514 -21.29 -1.94 -10.87
CA ILE A 514 -22.24 -1.18 -10.05
C ILE A 514 -21.48 -0.10 -9.27
N GLY A 515 -22.03 1.11 -9.25
CA GLY A 515 -21.43 2.28 -8.58
C GLY A 515 -20.65 3.20 -9.52
N LEU A 516 -20.56 2.89 -10.81
CA LEU A 516 -20.13 3.83 -11.84
C LEU A 516 -21.35 4.61 -12.38
N SER A 517 -21.10 5.81 -12.92
CA SER A 517 -22.16 6.60 -13.56
C SER A 517 -22.81 5.79 -14.70
N PRO A 518 -24.13 5.90 -14.93
CA PRO A 518 -24.82 5.09 -15.91
C PRO A 518 -24.24 5.38 -17.29
N HIS A 519 -23.66 4.36 -17.92
CA HIS A 519 -23.34 4.40 -19.35
C HIS A 519 -24.62 4.23 -20.18
N ASP A 520 -24.57 4.69 -21.43
CA ASP A 520 -25.63 4.81 -22.45
C ASP A 520 -26.46 3.54 -22.78
N SER A 521 -26.37 2.46 -22.00
CA SER A 521 -27.01 1.18 -22.33
C SER A 521 -28.52 1.14 -22.07
N ASP A 522 -29.08 2.00 -21.21
CA ASP A 522 -30.54 2.10 -21.00
C ASP A 522 -31.02 3.49 -20.49
N PRO A 523 -31.31 4.45 -21.37
CA PRO A 523 -31.81 5.78 -20.98
C PRO A 523 -33.19 5.78 -20.29
N ALA A 524 -33.92 4.65 -20.30
CA ALA A 524 -35.16 4.48 -19.53
C ALA A 524 -34.91 4.03 -18.08
N ALA A 525 -33.67 3.69 -17.73
CA ALA A 525 -33.33 3.08 -16.46
C ALA A 525 -33.23 4.06 -15.28
N TYR A 526 -33.81 5.26 -15.30
CA TYR A 526 -33.60 6.25 -14.22
C TYR A 526 -34.16 5.89 -12.85
N TRP A 527 -34.91 4.80 -12.74
CA TRP A 527 -35.14 4.18 -11.44
C TRP A 527 -33.81 3.72 -10.81
N THR A 528 -32.80 3.32 -11.60
CA THR A 528 -31.44 2.96 -11.14
C THR A 528 -30.74 4.12 -10.44
N PHE A 529 -31.01 5.37 -10.84
CA PHE A 529 -30.45 6.54 -10.17
C PHE A 529 -30.84 6.57 -8.68
N ARG A 530 -32.04 6.11 -8.29
CA ARG A 530 -32.42 6.03 -6.87
C ARG A 530 -31.50 5.10 -6.06
N PHE A 531 -30.92 4.09 -6.70
CA PHE A 531 -30.01 3.14 -6.06
C PHE A 531 -28.55 3.58 -6.10
N TRP A 532 -28.19 4.63 -6.86
CA TRP A 532 -26.79 5.00 -7.11
C TRP A 532 -26.43 6.36 -6.48
N GLN A 533 -27.23 6.81 -5.51
CA GLN A 533 -26.94 7.99 -4.70
C GLN A 533 -25.78 7.68 -3.73
N SER A 534 -24.73 8.51 -3.77
CA SER A 534 -23.47 8.23 -3.07
C SER A 534 -23.44 8.68 -1.60
N ALA A 535 -24.34 9.59 -1.20
CA ALA A 535 -24.53 9.90 0.22
C ALA A 535 -25.11 8.68 0.93
N HIS A 536 -24.49 8.31 2.06
CA HIS A 536 -24.81 7.16 2.91
C HIS A 536 -26.20 7.23 3.58
N THR A 537 -27.27 7.45 2.83
CA THR A 537 -28.64 7.25 3.31
C THR A 537 -29.01 5.78 3.43
N PHE A 538 -28.18 4.88 2.90
CA PHE A 538 -28.46 3.44 2.89
C PHE A 538 -27.34 2.65 3.59
N PRO A 539 -27.67 1.60 4.37
CA PRO A 539 -26.67 0.76 4.99
C PRO A 539 -25.88 -0.01 3.93
N TYR A 540 -24.57 -0.21 4.15
CA TYR A 540 -23.61 -0.82 3.21
C TYR A 540 -24.24 -1.90 2.30
N GLY A 541 -24.54 -1.53 1.04
CA GLY A 541 -25.02 -2.42 -0.01
C GLY A 541 -26.54 -2.64 -0.12
N ALA A 542 -27.38 -2.04 0.73
CA ALA A 542 -28.84 -2.19 0.67
C ALA A 542 -29.43 -1.65 -0.65
N ASP A 543 -28.92 -0.52 -1.11
CA ASP A 543 -29.18 0.08 -2.41
C ASP A 543 -28.78 -0.84 -3.57
N VAL A 544 -27.59 -1.43 -3.52
CA VAL A 544 -27.12 -2.37 -4.54
C VAL A 544 -27.97 -3.63 -4.57
N LEU A 545 -28.28 -4.21 -3.41
CA LEU A 545 -29.14 -5.40 -3.29
C LEU A 545 -30.55 -5.12 -3.81
N ALA A 546 -31.10 -3.96 -3.49
CA ALA A 546 -32.40 -3.53 -3.95
C ALA A 546 -32.39 -3.30 -5.48
N TYR A 547 -31.33 -2.70 -6.05
CA TYR A 547 -31.15 -2.60 -7.49
C TYR A 547 -31.15 -3.98 -8.16
N CYS A 548 -30.39 -4.94 -7.63
CA CYS A 548 -30.31 -6.30 -8.17
C CYS A 548 -31.68 -7.00 -8.12
N CYS A 549 -32.40 -6.85 -7.00
CA CYS A 549 -33.76 -7.37 -6.85
C CYS A 549 -34.72 -6.75 -7.88
N ALA A 550 -34.68 -5.43 -8.06
CA ALA A 550 -35.50 -4.73 -9.06
C ALA A 550 -35.14 -5.14 -10.49
N ALA A 551 -33.85 -5.27 -10.80
CA ALA A 551 -33.35 -5.71 -12.11
C ALA A 551 -33.75 -7.15 -12.45
N ALA A 552 -33.86 -8.02 -11.43
CA ALA A 552 -34.45 -9.35 -11.56
C ALA A 552 -35.98 -9.32 -11.77
N GLY A 553 -36.62 -8.17 -11.53
CA GLY A 553 -38.07 -7.99 -11.60
C GLY A 553 -38.82 -8.55 -10.39
N MET A 554 -38.14 -8.66 -9.25
CA MET A 554 -38.70 -9.13 -7.98
C MET A 554 -39.17 -7.97 -7.10
N THR A 555 -40.10 -8.26 -6.19
CA THR A 555 -40.55 -7.32 -5.16
C THR A 555 -40.36 -7.91 -3.77
N LEU A 556 -39.77 -7.14 -2.86
CA LEU A 556 -39.53 -7.56 -1.48
C LEU A 556 -40.08 -6.53 -0.49
N THR A 557 -40.70 -7.03 0.59
CA THR A 557 -41.09 -6.21 1.76
C THR A 557 -40.16 -6.44 2.95
N GLU A 558 -39.47 -7.58 3.00
CA GLU A 558 -38.45 -7.94 3.98
C GLU A 558 -37.26 -8.57 3.24
N GLY A 559 -36.24 -7.77 2.95
CA GLY A 559 -35.06 -8.14 2.15
C GLY A 559 -33.83 -8.51 2.98
N ARG A 560 -33.78 -8.14 4.27
CA ARG A 560 -32.61 -8.36 5.13
C ARG A 560 -32.15 -9.82 5.14
N ASP A 561 -33.11 -10.71 5.23
CA ASP A 561 -32.96 -12.16 5.25
C ASP A 561 -32.38 -12.76 3.96
N ALA A 562 -32.41 -12.01 2.84
CA ALA A 562 -31.80 -12.41 1.59
C ALA A 562 -30.27 -12.40 1.68
N ALA A 563 -29.70 -11.39 2.34
CA ALA A 563 -28.26 -11.15 2.47
C ALA A 563 -27.69 -11.57 3.83
N ASP A 564 -28.52 -11.90 4.82
CA ASP A 564 -28.05 -12.39 6.12
C ASP A 564 -27.39 -13.79 5.99
N LEU A 565 -26.09 -13.85 6.29
CA LEU A 565 -25.29 -15.07 6.25
C LEU A 565 -25.69 -16.07 7.34
N HIS A 566 -26.28 -15.61 8.44
CA HIS A 566 -26.72 -16.48 9.54
C HIS A 566 -28.11 -17.06 9.32
N ALA A 567 -28.82 -16.60 8.29
CA ALA A 567 -30.17 -17.04 8.09
C ALA A 567 -30.22 -18.46 7.48
N PRO A 568 -31.16 -19.33 7.92
CA PRO A 568 -31.22 -20.72 7.50
C PRO A 568 -31.35 -20.90 5.98
N ARG A 569 -30.46 -21.70 5.38
CA ARG A 569 -30.38 -21.94 3.92
C ARG A 569 -30.37 -23.42 3.59
N ARG A 570 -30.69 -23.72 2.33
CA ARG A 570 -30.55 -25.05 1.74
C ARG A 570 -29.28 -25.06 0.89
N TRP A 571 -28.27 -25.79 1.35
CA TRP A 571 -26.93 -25.76 0.75
C TRP A 571 -26.78 -26.79 -0.37
N VAL A 572 -26.50 -26.31 -1.58
CA VAL A 572 -26.31 -27.14 -2.76
C VAL A 572 -24.83 -27.15 -3.12
N GLU A 573 -24.23 -28.34 -3.14
CA GLU A 573 -22.94 -28.56 -3.78
C GLU A 573 -23.14 -28.52 -5.30
N LEU A 574 -22.49 -27.56 -5.97
CA LEU A 574 -22.58 -27.38 -7.41
C LEU A 574 -21.85 -28.51 -8.15
N PRO A 575 -22.36 -29.04 -9.26
CA PRO A 575 -21.62 -29.95 -10.12
C PRO A 575 -20.46 -29.24 -10.83
N GLU A 576 -19.41 -29.97 -11.24
CA GLU A 576 -18.21 -29.39 -11.90
C GLU A 576 -18.52 -28.45 -13.08
N GLY A 577 -19.60 -28.69 -13.81
CA GLY A 577 -20.02 -27.86 -14.96
C GLY A 577 -20.55 -26.47 -14.58
N LEU A 578 -20.88 -26.25 -13.31
CA LEU A 578 -21.33 -24.96 -12.77
C LEU A 578 -20.28 -24.27 -11.89
N GLN A 579 -19.09 -24.89 -11.71
CA GLN A 579 -18.00 -24.37 -10.89
C GLN A 579 -16.90 -23.64 -11.71
N ARG A 580 -17.08 -23.43 -13.02
CA ARG A 580 -16.00 -23.01 -13.94
C ARG A 580 -16.28 -21.75 -14.73
#